data_AF-A0A0P7TS89-F1
#
_entry.id   AF-A0A0P7TS89-F1
#
_cell.length_a   1.000
_cell.length_b   1.000
_cell.length_c   1.000
_cell.angle_alpha   90.00
_cell.angle_beta   90.00
_cell.angle_gamma   90.00
#
_symmetry.space_group_name_H-M   'P 1'
#
loop_
_entity.id
_entity.type
_entity.pdbx_description
1 polymer ?
#
loop_
_entity_poly.entity_id
_entity_poly.type
_entity_poly.pdbx_seq_one_letter_code
_entity_poly.pdbx_strand_id
1 'polypeptide(L)'
;MEGALTARDRVGIQDFVLLDSYTSESAFLDNLRKRFHENLIYTYIGTLLVSVNPYKELGIYTKKQMDIYMGVNFFELPPHIYALSDNAYRTMLMENNNHVILISGESGAGKTESSKKILQFYAVSCPRTSLLDNVRDRLLLSNPVLEAFGNAKTLKNDNSSRFGKYMDIQFDFQGEAVGGHILSYLLEKSRVVHQNHGERNFHIFYQLVEGAEDGLLRWLGLERNCQLYRYLVQGQCAKVSSISDKTDWRTVRKALSVIEISEADTEHLFGVIASVLHLGNIRFEADARGYATLNSSTEMHWLSKLLGVHVQVLREGLTHRKIEARAEEVLSPLTAEHAIYARDALAKAIYGRTFAWLVNKTNESLANKDSTRKTVIGLLDIYGFEVFHVNSFEQFCINYCNEKLQQLFIQLTLKSEQEEYEAEGIEWEAVPFFNNKIICDLVEEKHRGIISVLDEECLRPGEASDLTFLEKLEEKLGGHPHFV
;
A
#
# COMPACT_ATOMS: atom_id res chain seq x y z
N MET A 1 37.91 28.10 3.52
CA MET A 1 37.52 27.70 2.15
C MET A 1 38.15 26.37 1.76
N GLU A 2 39.45 26.14 1.94
CA GLU A 2 40.10 24.85 1.60
C GLU A 2 39.50 23.63 2.33
N GLY A 3 39.18 23.72 3.63
CA GLY A 3 38.58 22.61 4.38
C GLY A 3 37.18 22.20 3.90
N ALA A 4 36.38 23.14 3.38
CA ALA A 4 35.05 22.88 2.83
C ALA A 4 35.13 22.26 1.42
N LEU A 5 36.11 22.66 0.61
CA LEU A 5 36.41 22.06 -0.68
C LEU A 5 36.88 20.60 -0.53
N THR A 6 37.79 20.32 0.42
CA THR A 6 38.22 18.95 0.70
C THR A 6 37.11 18.05 1.27
N ALA A 7 36.16 18.63 2.02
CA ALA A 7 34.98 17.90 2.49
C ALA A 7 34.00 17.64 1.34
N ARG A 8 33.82 18.58 0.40
CA ARG A 8 32.98 18.44 -0.80
C ARG A 8 33.53 17.35 -1.74
N ASP A 9 34.85 17.28 -1.91
CA ASP A 9 35.49 16.24 -2.73
C ASP A 9 35.34 14.83 -2.15
N ARG A 10 35.35 14.71 -0.80
CA ARG A 10 35.28 13.44 -0.08
C ARG A 10 33.86 12.95 0.19
N VAL A 11 32.94 13.87 0.49
CA VAL A 11 31.59 13.56 1.00
C VAL A 11 30.50 13.86 -0.05
N GLY A 12 30.80 14.68 -1.06
CA GLY A 12 29.81 15.11 -2.07
C GLY A 12 29.02 16.35 -1.66
N ILE A 13 28.14 16.81 -2.56
CA ILE A 13 27.30 18.00 -2.38
C ILE A 13 25.98 17.66 -1.69
N GLN A 14 25.47 18.60 -0.90
CA GLN A 14 24.24 18.41 -0.12
C GLN A 14 22.98 18.73 -0.92
N ASP A 15 23.07 19.59 -1.94
CA ASP A 15 21.98 19.97 -2.82
C ASP A 15 22.44 19.86 -4.28
N PHE A 16 21.69 19.13 -5.10
CA PHE A 16 21.96 18.92 -6.52
C PHE A 16 21.82 20.19 -7.36
N VAL A 17 21.11 21.21 -6.89
CA VAL A 17 21.09 22.53 -7.55
C VAL A 17 22.50 23.13 -7.63
N LEU A 18 23.41 22.72 -6.74
CA LEU A 18 24.81 23.15 -6.71
C LEU A 18 25.76 22.19 -7.43
N LEU A 19 25.24 21.25 -8.25
CA LEU A 19 26.07 20.34 -9.04
C LEU A 19 26.55 21.05 -10.32
N ASP A 20 27.86 21.27 -10.45
CA ASP A 20 28.42 21.99 -11.61
C ASP A 20 28.10 21.32 -12.95
N SER A 21 28.08 19.98 -12.97
CA SER A 21 27.67 19.16 -14.13
C SER A 21 26.22 18.67 -14.01
N TYR A 22 25.28 19.58 -13.76
CA TYR A 22 23.87 19.27 -13.45
C TYR A 22 23.13 18.48 -14.54
N THR A 23 23.57 18.52 -15.80
CA THR A 23 23.00 17.72 -16.90
C THR A 23 23.57 16.31 -17.02
N SER A 24 24.63 15.98 -16.26
CA SER A 24 25.31 14.69 -16.32
C SER A 24 24.70 13.69 -15.33
N GLU A 25 24.04 12.66 -15.86
CA GLU A 25 23.53 11.55 -15.05
C GLU A 25 24.67 10.85 -14.27
N SER A 26 25.83 10.67 -14.89
CA SER A 26 27.00 10.10 -14.20
C SER A 26 27.45 10.95 -13.02
N ALA A 27 27.48 12.29 -13.14
CA ALA A 27 27.85 13.17 -12.03
C ALA A 27 26.82 13.10 -10.89
N PHE A 28 25.53 12.99 -11.23
CA PHE A 28 24.44 12.81 -10.27
C PHE A 28 24.61 11.51 -9.47
N LEU A 29 24.83 10.39 -10.17
CA LEU A 29 25.04 9.07 -9.57
C LEU A 29 26.33 9.02 -8.73
N ASP A 30 27.42 9.61 -9.22
CA ASP A 30 28.68 9.67 -8.49
C ASP A 30 28.56 10.44 -7.18
N ASN A 31 27.78 11.53 -7.15
CA ASN A 31 27.52 12.27 -5.93
C ASN A 31 26.76 11.42 -4.90
N LEU A 32 25.67 10.74 -5.32
CA LEU A 32 24.94 9.82 -4.45
C LEU A 32 25.85 8.73 -3.91
N ARG A 33 26.72 8.16 -4.76
CA ARG A 33 27.64 7.09 -4.39
C ARG A 33 28.67 7.53 -3.34
N LYS A 34 29.24 8.74 -3.48
CA LYS A 34 30.18 9.33 -2.50
C LYS A 34 29.50 9.53 -1.15
N ARG A 35 28.31 10.14 -1.14
CA ARG A 35 27.52 10.39 0.07
C ARG A 35 27.14 9.09 0.78
N PHE A 36 26.67 8.11 0.01
CA PHE A 36 26.26 6.81 0.53
C PHE A 36 27.41 6.04 1.18
N HIS A 37 28.63 6.12 0.62
CA HIS A 37 29.83 5.50 1.23
C HIS A 37 30.11 6.03 2.65
N GLU A 38 29.81 7.30 2.90
CA GLU A 38 29.95 7.95 4.22
C GLU A 38 28.69 7.81 5.08
N ASN A 39 27.74 6.94 4.71
CA ASN A 39 26.43 6.73 5.34
C ASN A 39 25.51 7.97 5.34
N LEU A 40 25.71 8.90 4.41
CA LEU A 40 24.80 10.02 4.19
C LEU A 40 23.77 9.64 3.12
N ILE A 41 22.59 9.28 3.57
CA ILE A 41 21.52 8.75 2.70
C ILE A 41 20.59 9.81 2.13
N TYR A 42 20.64 11.04 2.66
CA TYR A 42 19.76 12.14 2.29
C TYR A 42 20.51 13.18 1.45
N THR A 43 19.88 13.68 0.39
CA THR A 43 20.43 14.75 -0.47
C THR A 43 19.28 15.60 -1.01
N TYR A 44 19.43 16.92 -1.07
CA TYR A 44 18.39 17.82 -1.58
C TYR A 44 18.45 17.97 -3.11
N ILE A 45 17.30 18.27 -3.70
CA ILE A 45 17.16 18.94 -5.01
C ILE A 45 16.26 20.14 -4.77
N GLY A 46 16.83 21.28 -4.39
CA GLY A 46 16.05 22.41 -3.88
C GLY A 46 15.20 21.99 -2.67
N THR A 47 13.87 22.08 -2.78
CA THR A 47 12.92 21.67 -1.72
C THR A 47 12.64 20.16 -1.69
N LEU A 48 13.06 19.40 -2.70
CA LEU A 48 12.88 17.95 -2.75
C LEU A 48 13.97 17.24 -1.95
N LEU A 49 13.63 16.07 -1.39
CA LEU A 49 14.54 15.24 -0.62
C LEU A 49 14.71 13.85 -1.28
N VAL A 50 15.92 13.56 -1.74
CA VAL A 50 16.32 12.22 -2.21
C VAL A 50 16.78 11.40 -1.00
N SER A 51 16.27 10.17 -0.88
CA SER A 51 16.60 9.21 0.17
C SER A 51 17.07 7.90 -0.44
N VAL A 52 18.26 7.42 -0.07
CA VAL A 52 18.83 6.14 -0.52
C VAL A 52 18.76 5.11 0.59
N ASN A 53 18.04 4.00 0.39
CA ASN A 53 17.87 2.98 1.44
C ASN A 53 19.22 2.34 1.86
N PRO A 54 19.64 2.46 3.14
CA PRO A 54 20.91 1.91 3.61
C PRO A 54 20.89 0.39 3.84
N TYR A 55 19.72 -0.26 3.87
CA TYR A 55 19.55 -1.67 4.25
C TYR A 55 20.18 -2.06 5.61
N LYS A 56 20.36 -1.07 6.48
CA LYS A 56 20.86 -1.21 7.85
C LYS A 56 20.36 -0.04 8.69
N GLU A 57 20.32 -0.23 10.01
CA GLU A 57 19.99 0.87 10.91
C GLU A 57 21.14 1.87 11.00
N LEU A 58 20.79 3.15 10.85
CA LEU A 58 21.70 4.27 11.07
C LEU A 58 21.28 4.98 12.36
N GLY A 59 22.24 5.41 13.17
CA GLY A 59 22.02 6.14 14.44
C GLY A 59 21.51 7.57 14.28
N ILE A 60 20.85 7.90 13.17
CA ILE A 60 20.43 9.26 12.78
C ILE A 60 18.98 9.58 13.19
N TYR A 61 18.19 8.60 13.63
CA TYR A 61 16.78 8.78 14.01
C TYR A 61 16.60 8.86 15.54
N THR A 62 17.50 9.56 16.22
CA THR A 62 17.46 9.71 17.68
C THR A 62 16.67 10.94 18.08
N LYS A 63 16.16 10.97 19.33
CA LYS A 63 15.52 12.16 19.90
C LYS A 63 16.44 13.38 19.84
N LYS A 64 17.74 13.20 20.13
CA LYS A 64 18.74 14.27 20.02
C LYS A 64 18.79 14.85 18.60
N GLN A 65 18.66 14.00 17.57
CA GLN A 65 18.63 14.48 16.18
C GLN A 65 17.34 15.24 15.87
N MET A 66 16.20 14.81 16.41
CA MET A 66 14.94 15.55 16.29
C MET A 66 15.09 16.95 16.91
N ASP A 67 15.63 17.05 18.12
CA ASP A 67 15.88 18.32 18.82
C ASP A 67 16.76 19.30 18.02
N ILE A 68 17.70 18.79 17.22
CA ILE A 68 18.57 19.62 16.36
C ILE A 68 17.79 20.22 15.19
N TYR A 69 16.83 19.51 14.61
CA TYR A 69 16.11 19.94 13.40
C TYR A 69 14.83 20.74 13.69
N MET A 70 14.32 20.70 14.92
CA MET A 70 13.09 21.42 15.29
C MET A 70 13.27 22.94 15.26
N GLY A 71 12.40 23.63 14.52
CA GLY A 71 12.37 25.08 14.45
C GLY A 71 13.53 25.72 13.69
N VAL A 72 14.27 24.94 12.90
CA VAL A 72 15.44 25.41 12.13
C VAL A 72 15.06 25.60 10.67
N ASN A 73 15.58 26.65 10.03
CA ASN A 73 15.30 26.90 8.62
C ASN A 73 15.83 25.74 7.75
N PHE A 74 15.10 25.43 6.67
CA PHE A 74 15.27 24.19 5.90
C PHE A 74 16.70 23.95 5.36
N PHE A 75 17.39 25.02 4.96
CA PHE A 75 18.74 24.97 4.38
C PHE A 75 19.88 25.29 5.37
N GLU A 76 19.58 25.53 6.66
CA GLU A 76 20.62 25.83 7.65
C GLU A 76 21.37 24.57 8.13
N LEU A 77 20.75 23.40 8.00
CA LEU A 77 21.30 22.12 8.45
C LEU A 77 21.48 21.14 7.29
N PRO A 78 22.33 20.10 7.47
CA PRO A 78 22.51 19.07 6.45
C PRO A 78 21.20 18.37 6.06
N PRO A 79 21.11 17.80 4.84
CA PRO A 79 19.91 17.13 4.37
C PRO A 79 19.42 16.04 5.30
N HIS A 80 18.15 16.13 5.71
CA HIS A 80 17.52 15.13 6.56
C HIS A 80 15.99 15.17 6.44
N ILE A 81 15.34 14.02 6.63
CA ILE A 81 13.87 13.92 6.59
C ILE A 81 13.16 14.78 7.64
N TYR A 82 13.84 15.04 8.76
CA TYR A 82 13.32 15.91 9.83
C TYR A 82 13.29 17.38 9.42
N ALA A 83 14.23 17.86 8.58
CA ALA A 83 14.15 19.21 8.04
C ALA A 83 12.91 19.39 7.16
N LEU A 84 12.61 18.40 6.31
CA LEU A 84 11.40 18.37 5.48
C LEU A 84 10.13 18.36 6.34
N SER A 85 10.12 17.54 7.39
CA SER A 85 8.98 17.43 8.30
C SER A 85 8.74 18.74 9.05
N ASP A 86 9.78 19.32 9.64
CA ASP A 86 9.70 20.60 10.36
C ASP A 86 9.26 21.75 9.45
N ASN A 87 9.80 21.81 8.22
CA ASN A 87 9.40 22.81 7.24
C ASN A 87 7.91 22.68 6.86
N ALA A 88 7.45 21.47 6.52
CA ALA A 88 6.04 21.24 6.19
C ALA A 88 5.10 21.62 7.35
N TYR A 89 5.47 21.28 8.59
CA TYR A 89 4.70 21.65 9.77
C TYR A 89 4.66 23.16 10.01
N ARG A 90 5.80 23.85 9.94
CA ARG A 90 5.84 25.31 10.11
C ARG A 90 5.09 26.04 9.01
N THR A 91 5.25 25.64 7.75
CA THR A 91 4.51 26.25 6.62
C THR A 91 3.00 26.05 6.78
N MET A 92 2.55 24.85 7.16
CA MET A 92 1.14 24.59 7.46
C MET A 92 0.58 25.54 8.53
N LEU A 93 1.34 25.80 9.61
CA LEU A 93 0.92 26.73 10.66
C LEU A 93 0.92 28.19 10.20
N MET A 94 1.94 28.60 9.44
CA MET A 94 2.07 29.98 8.95
C MET A 94 0.98 30.33 7.93
N GLU A 95 0.69 29.42 7.00
CA GLU A 95 -0.28 29.63 5.93
C GLU A 95 -1.71 29.25 6.31
N ASN A 96 -1.88 28.51 7.42
CA ASN A 96 -3.15 27.93 7.85
C ASN A 96 -3.83 27.14 6.71
N ASN A 97 -3.01 26.35 6.00
CA ASN A 97 -3.40 25.59 4.82
C ASN A 97 -2.93 24.12 4.91
N ASN A 98 -3.64 23.24 4.21
CA ASN A 98 -3.34 21.81 4.20
C ASN A 98 -2.09 21.52 3.38
N HIS A 99 -1.29 20.58 3.86
CA HIS A 99 -0.04 20.17 3.21
C HIS A 99 -0.03 18.65 3.00
N VAL A 100 0.72 18.20 2.00
CA VAL A 100 0.94 16.76 1.77
C VAL A 100 2.42 16.49 1.51
N ILE A 101 2.94 15.43 2.13
CA ILE A 101 4.26 14.89 1.84
C ILE A 101 4.04 13.62 1.01
N LEU A 102 4.39 13.72 -0.28
CA LEU A 102 4.38 12.59 -1.21
C LEU A 102 5.69 11.82 -1.08
N ILE A 103 5.62 10.51 -0.86
CA ILE A 103 6.78 9.63 -0.79
C ILE A 103 6.71 8.64 -1.96
N SER A 104 7.56 8.84 -2.96
CA SER A 104 7.62 8.00 -4.16
C SER A 104 8.92 7.19 -4.22
N GLY A 105 8.95 6.17 -5.07
CA GLY A 105 10.11 5.30 -5.29
C GLY A 105 9.72 3.85 -5.52
N GLU A 106 10.66 3.04 -6.02
CA GLU A 106 10.43 1.62 -6.32
C GLU A 106 10.10 0.77 -5.07
N SER A 107 9.56 -0.43 -5.28
CA SER A 107 9.34 -1.38 -4.18
C SER A 107 10.66 -1.68 -3.45
N GLY A 108 10.67 -1.53 -2.12
CA GLY A 108 11.87 -1.69 -1.29
C GLY A 108 12.74 -0.43 -1.10
N ALA A 109 12.39 0.71 -1.70
CA ALA A 109 13.17 1.96 -1.59
C ALA A 109 13.15 2.64 -0.21
N GLY A 110 12.36 2.14 0.76
CA GLY A 110 12.28 2.72 2.12
C GLY A 110 11.16 3.76 2.32
N LYS A 111 10.12 3.73 1.48
CA LYS A 111 8.96 4.65 1.56
C LYS A 111 8.22 4.57 2.90
N THR A 112 7.82 3.35 3.29
CA THR A 112 7.12 3.09 4.55
C THR A 112 7.98 3.45 5.77
N GLU A 113 9.29 3.19 5.72
CA GLU A 113 10.20 3.61 6.79
C GLU A 113 10.32 5.13 6.89
N SER A 114 10.40 5.83 5.75
CA SER A 114 10.40 7.29 5.70
C SER A 114 9.11 7.88 6.31
N SER A 115 7.95 7.33 5.95
CA SER A 115 6.66 7.71 6.55
C SER A 115 6.66 7.52 8.08
N LYS A 116 7.16 6.37 8.58
CA LYS A 116 7.31 6.13 10.03
C LYS A 116 8.21 7.17 10.69
N LYS A 117 9.33 7.57 10.07
CA LYS A 117 10.24 8.58 10.63
C LYS A 117 9.60 9.97 10.69
N ILE A 118 8.80 10.35 9.69
CA ILE A 118 8.05 11.61 9.70
C ILE A 118 7.03 11.61 10.84
N LEU A 119 6.25 10.52 10.99
CA LEU A 119 5.30 10.36 12.10
C LEU A 119 5.99 10.43 13.47
N GLN A 120 7.15 9.78 13.61
CA GLN A 120 7.96 9.83 14.82
C GLN A 120 8.51 11.24 15.12
N PHE A 121 8.76 12.04 14.08
CA PHE A 121 9.19 13.43 14.27
C PHE A 121 8.03 14.29 14.79
N TYR A 122 6.87 14.25 14.13
CA TYR A 122 5.68 15.00 14.58
C TYR A 122 5.22 14.62 15.98
N ALA A 123 5.35 13.34 16.33
CA ALA A 123 5.12 12.84 17.68
C ALA A 123 5.94 13.54 18.78
N VAL A 124 7.11 14.09 18.43
CA VAL A 124 8.02 14.76 19.37
C VAL A 124 7.97 16.28 19.21
N SER A 125 7.78 16.78 17.99
CA SER A 125 7.83 18.21 17.69
C SER A 125 6.55 18.97 17.99
N CYS A 126 5.39 18.30 18.03
CA CYS A 126 4.13 18.97 18.33
C CYS A 126 4.00 19.32 19.82
N PRO A 127 3.34 20.45 20.18
CA PRO A 127 3.19 20.90 21.57
C PRO A 127 2.49 19.83 22.42
N ARG A 128 3.10 19.36 23.51
CA ARG A 128 2.62 18.18 24.25
C ARG A 128 1.29 18.42 24.98
N THR A 129 0.28 17.60 24.65
CA THR A 129 -0.92 17.38 25.47
C THR A 129 -1.18 15.88 25.69
N SER A 130 -2.02 15.54 26.66
CA SER A 130 -2.43 14.14 26.94
C SER A 130 -3.15 13.48 25.76
N LEU A 131 -3.72 14.27 24.84
CA LEU A 131 -4.35 13.81 23.59
C LEU A 131 -3.31 13.37 22.54
N LEU A 132 -2.16 14.04 22.49
CA LEU A 132 -1.08 13.71 21.57
C LEU A 132 -0.46 12.34 21.83
N ASP A 133 -0.30 11.93 23.10
CA ASP A 133 0.19 10.59 23.43
C ASP A 133 -0.75 9.52 22.86
N ASN A 134 -2.07 9.74 22.94
CA ASN A 134 -3.07 8.81 22.42
C ASN A 134 -3.11 8.76 20.88
N VAL A 135 -3.14 9.91 20.19
CA VAL A 135 -3.19 9.94 18.71
C VAL A 135 -1.87 9.46 18.12
N ARG A 136 -0.72 9.86 18.69
CA ARG A 136 0.61 9.35 18.31
C ARG A 136 0.66 7.83 18.40
N ASP A 137 0.37 7.31 19.58
CA ASP A 137 0.51 5.88 19.85
C ASP A 137 -0.43 5.10 18.94
N ARG A 138 -1.66 5.58 18.71
CA ARG A 138 -2.60 4.97 17.75
C ARG A 138 -2.10 5.01 16.32
N LEU A 139 -1.60 6.14 15.81
CA LEU A 139 -1.09 6.24 14.44
C LEU A 139 0.13 5.32 14.22
N LEU A 140 1.12 5.38 15.11
CA LEU A 140 2.33 4.55 15.01
C LEU A 140 2.03 3.06 15.22
N LEU A 141 1.19 2.73 16.20
CA LEU A 141 0.87 1.34 16.56
C LEU A 141 -0.24 0.74 15.69
N SER A 142 -0.95 1.52 14.87
CA SER A 142 -1.81 0.98 13.82
C SER A 142 -1.03 0.35 12.66
N ASN A 143 0.21 0.81 12.40
CA ASN A 143 1.01 0.32 11.28
C ASN A 143 1.26 -1.20 11.32
N PRO A 144 1.64 -1.83 12.45
CA PRO A 144 1.74 -3.29 12.53
C PRO A 144 0.47 -4.04 12.10
N VAL A 145 -0.72 -3.51 12.43
CA VAL A 145 -1.99 -4.11 12.00
C VAL A 145 -2.16 -3.95 10.49
N LEU A 146 -1.97 -2.75 9.95
CA LEU A 146 -2.10 -2.52 8.51
C LEU A 146 -1.06 -3.30 7.70
N GLU A 147 0.18 -3.43 8.20
CA GLU A 147 1.23 -4.24 7.56
C GLU A 147 0.89 -5.73 7.62
N ALA A 148 0.37 -6.23 8.75
CA ALA A 148 -0.02 -7.64 8.84
C ALA A 148 -1.09 -8.02 7.80
N PHE A 149 -2.09 -7.16 7.60
CA PHE A 149 -3.21 -7.43 6.68
C PHE A 149 -2.99 -6.89 5.25
N GLY A 150 -2.04 -5.99 5.06
CA GLY A 150 -1.83 -5.30 3.79
C GLY A 150 -0.49 -5.56 3.13
N ASN A 151 0.46 -6.18 3.83
CA ASN A 151 1.79 -6.47 3.29
C ASN A 151 2.00 -7.97 3.06
N ALA A 152 2.87 -8.25 2.10
CA ALA A 152 3.29 -9.59 1.75
C ALA A 152 4.74 -9.61 1.26
N LYS A 153 5.33 -10.80 1.27
CA LYS A 153 6.67 -11.02 0.72
C LYS A 153 6.57 -11.22 -0.79
N THR A 154 7.27 -10.40 -1.54
CA THR A 154 7.46 -10.52 -3.00
C THR A 154 8.88 -10.98 -3.31
N LEU A 155 9.24 -11.05 -4.60
CA LEU A 155 10.62 -11.36 -5.01
C LEU A 155 11.62 -10.25 -4.69
N LYS A 156 11.16 -8.99 -4.58
CA LYS A 156 12.03 -7.81 -4.38
C LYS A 156 12.04 -7.31 -2.93
N ASN A 157 10.96 -7.55 -2.18
CA ASN A 157 10.80 -7.01 -0.84
C ASN A 157 10.07 -8.01 0.06
N ASP A 158 10.66 -8.33 1.20
CA ASP A 158 10.11 -9.26 2.17
C ASP A 158 8.86 -8.73 2.90
N ASN A 159 8.70 -7.40 2.98
CA ASN A 159 7.58 -6.71 3.61
C ASN A 159 7.01 -5.64 2.64
N SER A 160 6.49 -6.09 1.49
CA SER A 160 5.95 -5.20 0.46
C SER A 160 4.51 -4.80 0.76
N SER A 161 4.24 -3.51 0.85
CA SER A 161 2.87 -2.98 0.89
C SER A 161 2.12 -3.34 -0.40
N ARG A 162 0.97 -3.99 -0.27
CA ARG A 162 0.08 -4.39 -1.39
C ARG A 162 -1.23 -3.61 -1.39
N PHE A 163 -1.17 -2.40 -0.84
CA PHE A 163 -2.21 -1.38 -0.86
C PHE A 163 -1.52 0.00 -0.80
N GLY A 164 -2.16 1.02 -1.34
CA GLY A 164 -1.75 2.41 -1.17
C GLY A 164 -2.32 2.97 0.14
N LYS A 165 -1.53 3.75 0.87
CA LYS A 165 -1.91 4.33 2.15
C LYS A 165 -1.74 5.85 2.11
N TYR A 166 -2.83 6.56 2.30
CA TYR A 166 -2.79 7.97 2.68
C TYR A 166 -3.13 8.07 4.16
N MET A 167 -2.34 8.83 4.90
CA MET A 167 -2.57 9.07 6.32
C MET A 167 -2.45 10.56 6.57
N ASP A 168 -3.49 11.20 7.07
CA ASP A 168 -3.41 12.58 7.55
C ASP A 168 -3.34 12.65 9.06
N ILE A 169 -2.59 13.66 9.52
CA ILE A 169 -2.57 14.13 10.89
C ILE A 169 -3.29 15.47 10.89
N GLN A 170 -4.25 15.61 11.79
CA GLN A 170 -5.08 16.81 11.92
C GLN A 170 -4.52 17.69 13.03
N PHE A 171 -4.33 18.96 12.73
CA PHE A 171 -3.81 19.95 13.64
C PHE A 171 -4.86 21.03 13.95
N ASP A 172 -4.91 21.46 15.20
CA ASP A 172 -5.69 22.63 15.58
C ASP A 172 -4.92 23.94 15.29
N PHE A 173 -5.54 25.08 15.62
CA PHE A 173 -4.94 26.39 15.41
C PHE A 173 -3.70 26.67 16.28
N GLN A 174 -3.46 25.88 17.32
CA GLN A 174 -2.27 25.97 18.18
C GLN A 174 -1.12 25.06 17.67
N GLY A 175 -1.41 24.24 16.66
CA GLY A 175 -0.48 23.26 16.11
C GLY A 175 -0.45 21.94 16.89
N GLU A 176 -1.42 21.68 17.76
CA GLU A 176 -1.52 20.40 18.43
C GLU A 176 -2.12 19.34 17.49
N ALA A 177 -1.58 18.12 17.49
CA ALA A 177 -2.19 17.03 16.75
C ALA A 177 -3.41 16.51 17.52
N VAL A 178 -4.58 16.71 16.92
CA VAL A 178 -5.88 16.48 17.56
C VAL A 178 -6.63 15.29 16.99
N GLY A 179 -6.12 14.68 15.92
CA GLY A 179 -6.67 13.47 15.33
C GLY A 179 -5.92 13.04 14.08
N GLY A 180 -6.48 12.06 13.37
CA GLY A 180 -5.95 11.63 12.09
C GLY A 180 -6.96 10.79 11.32
N HIS A 181 -6.63 10.54 10.06
CA HIS A 181 -7.44 9.71 9.18
C HIS A 181 -6.57 8.91 8.23
N ILE A 182 -6.97 7.68 7.96
CA ILE A 182 -6.30 6.74 7.08
C ILE A 182 -7.23 6.40 5.93
N LEU A 183 -6.77 6.63 4.71
CA LEU A 183 -7.39 6.15 3.48
C LEU A 183 -6.53 5.03 2.91
N SER A 184 -7.18 3.91 2.60
CA SER A 184 -6.55 2.79 1.92
C SER A 184 -7.04 2.67 0.48
N TYR A 185 -6.11 2.45 -0.45
CA TYR A 185 -6.39 2.34 -1.87
C TYR A 185 -5.91 0.99 -2.41
N LEU A 186 -6.66 0.41 -3.35
CA LEU A 186 -6.18 -0.64 -4.25
C LEU A 186 -5.48 -1.80 -3.53
N LEU A 187 -6.10 -2.36 -2.48
CA LEU A 187 -5.65 -3.62 -1.88
C LEU A 187 -5.64 -4.71 -2.95
N GLU A 188 -4.51 -5.40 -3.10
CA GLU A 188 -4.30 -6.49 -4.06
C GLU A 188 -5.06 -7.77 -3.62
N LYS A 189 -6.38 -7.76 -3.77
CA LYS A 189 -7.24 -8.86 -3.29
C LYS A 189 -6.91 -10.21 -3.91
N SER A 190 -6.44 -10.25 -5.16
CA SER A 190 -6.06 -11.49 -5.85
C SER A 190 -4.98 -12.29 -5.10
N ARG A 191 -4.09 -11.61 -4.37
CA ARG A 191 -3.08 -12.24 -3.53
C ARG A 191 -3.65 -13.20 -2.50
N VAL A 192 -4.88 -12.97 -2.04
CA VAL A 192 -5.56 -13.86 -1.07
C VAL A 192 -5.70 -15.27 -1.61
N VAL A 193 -5.96 -15.43 -2.92
CA VAL A 193 -6.33 -16.71 -3.55
C VAL A 193 -5.27 -17.27 -4.50
N HIS A 194 -4.26 -16.45 -4.83
CA HIS A 194 -3.17 -16.82 -5.72
C HIS A 194 -1.88 -16.07 -5.37
N GLN A 195 -0.72 -16.73 -5.45
CA GLN A 195 0.58 -16.11 -5.32
C GLN A 195 1.54 -16.69 -6.36
N ASN A 196 2.40 -15.84 -6.91
CA ASN A 196 3.48 -16.26 -7.79
C ASN A 196 4.52 -17.10 -7.02
N HIS A 197 5.25 -17.95 -7.75
CA HIS A 197 6.32 -18.75 -7.17
C HIS A 197 7.36 -17.84 -6.48
N GLY A 198 7.75 -18.21 -5.26
CA GLY A 198 8.65 -17.43 -4.42
C GLY A 198 7.98 -16.35 -3.59
N GLU A 199 6.68 -16.09 -3.75
CA GLU A 199 5.95 -15.08 -2.97
C GLU A 199 5.12 -15.67 -1.82
N ARG A 200 4.72 -14.81 -0.89
CA ARG A 200 3.76 -15.13 0.17
C ARG A 200 2.40 -14.50 -0.07
N ASN A 201 1.41 -15.05 0.62
CA ASN A 201 0.16 -14.36 0.91
C ASN A 201 0.40 -13.25 1.97
N PHE A 202 -0.67 -12.57 2.40
CA PHE A 202 -0.57 -11.55 3.45
C PHE A 202 -0.03 -12.12 4.77
N HIS A 203 0.77 -11.31 5.47
CA HIS A 203 1.50 -11.74 6.67
C HIS A 203 0.60 -12.30 7.77
N ILE A 204 -0.60 -11.73 7.94
CA ILE A 204 -1.54 -12.12 8.99
C ILE A 204 -1.88 -13.62 8.98
N PHE A 205 -1.94 -14.26 7.81
CA PHE A 205 -2.24 -15.69 7.75
C PHE A 205 -1.13 -16.54 8.38
N TYR A 206 0.14 -16.21 8.08
CA TYR A 206 1.29 -16.90 8.62
C TYR A 206 1.46 -16.59 10.12
N GLN A 207 1.28 -15.32 10.51
CA GLN A 207 1.29 -14.89 11.90
C GLN A 207 0.22 -15.59 12.73
N LEU A 208 -1.00 -15.75 12.21
CA LEU A 208 -2.08 -16.48 12.87
C LEU A 208 -1.72 -17.97 13.03
N VAL A 209 -1.37 -18.65 11.93
CA VAL A 209 -1.10 -20.09 11.95
C VAL A 209 0.11 -20.43 12.83
N GLU A 210 1.22 -19.70 12.69
CA GLU A 210 2.47 -19.99 13.40
C GLU A 210 2.56 -19.35 14.78
N GLY A 211 1.84 -18.25 15.03
CA GLY A 211 1.97 -17.42 16.23
C GLY A 211 0.88 -17.59 17.28
N ALA A 212 -0.35 -17.92 16.88
CA ALA A 212 -1.49 -18.01 17.79
C ALA A 212 -1.35 -19.09 18.85
N GLU A 213 -2.05 -18.92 19.97
CA GLU A 213 -2.14 -19.90 21.05
C GLU A 213 -2.96 -21.13 20.61
N ASP A 214 -2.63 -22.31 21.14
CA ASP A 214 -3.31 -23.57 20.76
C ASP A 214 -4.81 -23.58 21.12
N GLY A 215 -5.22 -22.78 22.11
CA GLY A 215 -6.64 -22.55 22.41
C GLY A 215 -7.37 -21.86 21.26
N LEU A 216 -6.78 -20.79 20.73
CA LEU A 216 -7.33 -20.02 19.62
C LEU A 216 -7.35 -20.84 18.32
N LEU A 217 -6.24 -21.54 17.99
CA LEU A 217 -6.18 -22.40 16.81
C LEU A 217 -7.28 -23.48 16.84
N ARG A 218 -7.50 -24.15 17.99
CA ARG A 218 -8.58 -25.12 18.15
C ARG A 218 -9.97 -24.51 17.98
N TRP A 219 -10.19 -23.30 18.49
CA TRP A 219 -11.48 -22.60 18.33
C TRP A 219 -11.77 -22.25 16.86
N LEU A 220 -10.72 -21.85 16.12
CA LEU A 220 -10.73 -21.54 14.69
C LEU A 220 -10.74 -22.77 13.77
N GLY A 221 -10.51 -23.96 14.33
CA GLY A 221 -10.34 -25.18 13.53
C GLY A 221 -9.07 -25.18 12.69
N LEU A 222 -8.03 -24.47 13.12
CA LEU A 222 -6.76 -24.39 12.41
C LEU A 222 -5.70 -25.31 13.04
N GLU A 223 -4.80 -25.81 12.20
CA GLU A 223 -3.63 -26.59 12.58
C GLU A 223 -2.36 -25.76 12.32
N ARG A 224 -1.37 -25.86 13.21
CA ARG A 224 -0.08 -25.14 13.11
C ARG A 224 0.82 -25.74 12.02
N ASN A 225 0.35 -25.68 10.78
CA ASN A 225 1.06 -26.13 9.60
C ASN A 225 0.52 -25.41 8.36
N CYS A 226 1.24 -24.40 7.87
CA CYS A 226 0.84 -23.66 6.67
C CYS A 226 0.67 -24.56 5.42
N GLN A 227 1.28 -25.75 5.38
CA GLN A 227 1.18 -26.66 4.23
C GLN A 227 -0.23 -27.24 4.01
N LEU A 228 -1.08 -27.18 5.04
CA LEU A 228 -2.45 -27.69 4.99
C LEU A 228 -3.43 -26.73 4.31
N TYR A 229 -3.01 -25.50 4.01
CA TYR A 229 -3.89 -24.46 3.47
C TYR A 229 -3.47 -24.10 2.05
N ARG A 230 -4.36 -24.37 1.08
CA ARG A 230 -4.09 -24.12 -0.34
C ARG A 230 -3.63 -22.68 -0.60
N TYR A 231 -4.28 -21.71 0.02
CA TYR A 231 -3.96 -20.27 -0.16
C TYR A 231 -2.62 -19.84 0.46
N LEU A 232 -1.90 -20.70 1.20
CA LEU A 232 -0.60 -20.37 1.78
C LEU A 232 0.58 -21.04 1.08
N VAL A 233 0.32 -22.02 0.19
CA VAL A 233 1.35 -22.87 -0.43
C VAL A 233 1.54 -22.64 -1.93
N GLN A 234 0.67 -21.88 -2.60
CA GLN A 234 0.75 -21.68 -4.05
C GLN A 234 2.08 -21.04 -4.47
N GLY A 235 2.59 -20.08 -3.68
CA GLY A 235 3.89 -19.47 -3.90
C GLY A 235 5.09 -20.33 -3.47
N GLN A 236 4.89 -21.53 -2.91
CA GLN A 236 5.94 -22.45 -2.44
C GLN A 236 6.93 -21.83 -1.45
N CYS A 237 6.52 -20.80 -0.71
CA CYS A 237 7.38 -20.03 0.20
C CYS A 237 6.68 -19.78 1.53
N ALA A 238 6.63 -20.77 2.43
CA ALA A 238 5.96 -20.57 3.73
C ALA A 238 6.80 -19.78 4.74
N LYS A 239 8.14 -19.86 4.66
CA LYS A 239 9.07 -19.24 5.62
C LYS A 239 9.97 -18.20 4.95
N VAL A 240 10.28 -17.14 5.69
CA VAL A 240 11.18 -16.06 5.26
C VAL A 240 12.20 -15.83 6.38
N SER A 241 13.49 -15.80 6.05
CA SER A 241 14.56 -15.75 7.07
C SER A 241 14.63 -14.43 7.83
N SER A 242 14.16 -13.34 7.23
CA SER A 242 14.14 -12.00 7.81
C SER A 242 12.92 -11.74 8.71
N ILE A 243 11.94 -12.66 8.75
CA ILE A 243 10.64 -12.45 9.42
C ILE A 243 10.42 -13.51 10.50
N SER A 244 9.93 -13.08 11.67
CA SER A 244 9.49 -13.98 12.74
C SER A 244 7.98 -13.84 12.92
N ASP A 245 7.20 -14.64 12.18
CA ASP A 245 5.72 -14.56 12.20
C ASP A 245 5.14 -14.72 13.62
N LYS A 246 5.80 -15.48 14.49
CA LYS A 246 5.40 -15.63 15.91
C LYS A 246 5.67 -14.39 16.76
N THR A 247 6.76 -13.67 16.50
CA THR A 247 7.04 -12.40 17.18
C THR A 247 6.07 -11.34 16.68
N ASP A 248 5.87 -11.28 15.37
CA ASP A 248 5.01 -10.29 14.73
C ASP A 248 3.54 -10.49 15.12
N TRP A 249 3.09 -11.74 15.28
CA TRP A 249 1.78 -12.06 15.86
C TRP A 249 1.53 -11.36 17.20
N ARG A 250 2.52 -11.38 18.12
CA ARG A 250 2.40 -10.71 19.42
C ARG A 250 2.33 -9.20 19.28
N THR A 251 3.11 -8.65 18.33
CA THR A 251 3.08 -7.23 18.00
C THR A 251 1.70 -6.82 17.48
N VAL A 252 1.11 -7.59 16.57
CA VAL A 252 -0.24 -7.36 16.02
C VAL A 252 -1.30 -7.47 17.10
N ARG A 253 -1.27 -8.52 17.93
CA ARG A 253 -2.21 -8.67 19.07
C ARG A 253 -2.17 -7.46 20.00
N LYS A 254 -0.97 -6.99 20.37
CA LYS A 254 -0.81 -5.81 21.22
C LYS A 254 -1.32 -4.54 20.53
N ALA A 255 -1.06 -4.41 19.23
CA ALA A 255 -1.49 -3.26 18.44
C ALA A 255 -3.02 -3.18 18.32
N LEU A 256 -3.72 -4.31 18.12
CA LEU A 256 -5.19 -4.38 18.07
C LEU A 256 -5.83 -3.81 19.34
N SER A 257 -5.27 -4.10 20.51
CA SER A 257 -5.75 -3.54 21.79
C SER A 257 -5.54 -2.02 21.89
N VAL A 258 -4.45 -1.49 21.32
CA VAL A 258 -4.14 -0.05 21.35
C VAL A 258 -5.07 0.75 20.44
N ILE A 259 -5.46 0.20 19.29
CA ILE A 259 -6.46 0.80 18.39
C ILE A 259 -7.90 0.55 18.86
N GLU A 260 -8.08 0.16 20.12
CA GLU A 260 -9.38 0.00 20.81
C GLU A 260 -10.32 -1.04 20.17
N ILE A 261 -9.78 -2.06 19.49
CA ILE A 261 -10.56 -3.21 19.06
C ILE A 261 -10.78 -4.13 20.27
N SER A 262 -12.04 -4.46 20.55
CA SER A 262 -12.39 -5.31 21.69
C SER A 262 -11.84 -6.74 21.51
N GLU A 263 -11.63 -7.48 22.60
CA GLU A 263 -11.22 -8.89 22.51
C GLU A 263 -12.26 -9.73 21.75
N ALA A 264 -13.56 -9.45 21.93
CA ALA A 264 -14.62 -10.12 21.19
C ALA A 264 -14.55 -9.84 19.67
N ASP A 265 -14.34 -8.58 19.28
CA ASP A 265 -14.16 -8.24 17.87
C ASP A 265 -12.85 -8.82 17.31
N THR A 266 -11.81 -8.93 18.14
CA THR A 266 -10.54 -9.56 17.79
C THR A 266 -10.71 -11.06 17.52
N GLU A 267 -11.48 -11.76 18.35
CA GLU A 267 -11.83 -13.18 18.12
C GLU A 267 -12.65 -13.35 16.83
N HIS A 268 -13.65 -12.50 16.60
CA HIS A 268 -14.43 -12.52 15.36
C HIS A 268 -13.57 -12.21 14.13
N LEU A 269 -12.67 -11.23 14.21
CA LEU A 269 -11.71 -10.89 13.15
C LEU A 269 -10.89 -12.12 12.76
N PHE A 270 -10.31 -12.83 13.73
CA PHE A 270 -9.56 -14.06 13.45
C PHE A 270 -10.46 -15.20 12.96
N GLY A 271 -11.71 -15.27 13.40
CA GLY A 271 -12.72 -16.18 12.84
C GLY A 271 -12.96 -15.95 11.34
N VAL A 272 -13.05 -14.69 10.92
CA VAL A 272 -13.18 -14.31 9.51
C VAL A 272 -11.92 -14.67 8.72
N ILE A 273 -10.73 -14.40 9.26
CA ILE A 273 -9.46 -14.75 8.62
C ILE A 273 -9.29 -16.27 8.48
N ALA A 274 -9.62 -17.04 9.52
CA ALA A 274 -9.63 -18.51 9.46
C ALA A 274 -10.64 -19.03 8.42
N SER A 275 -11.80 -18.37 8.29
CA SER A 275 -12.79 -18.71 7.26
C SER A 275 -12.23 -18.56 5.85
N VAL A 276 -11.38 -17.57 5.58
CA VAL A 276 -10.71 -17.43 4.28
C VAL A 276 -9.79 -18.62 3.99
N LEU A 277 -9.06 -19.12 4.99
CA LEU A 277 -8.21 -20.31 4.84
C LEU A 277 -9.03 -21.58 4.59
N HIS A 278 -10.12 -21.77 5.34
CA HIS A 278 -11.04 -22.89 5.16
C HIS A 278 -11.72 -22.87 3.79
N LEU A 279 -12.11 -21.69 3.30
CA LEU A 279 -12.64 -21.52 1.94
C LEU A 279 -11.67 -22.07 0.91
N GLY A 280 -10.37 -21.74 0.99
CA GLY A 280 -9.37 -22.19 0.01
C GLY A 280 -9.19 -23.71 -0.08
N ASN A 281 -9.58 -24.44 0.98
CA ASN A 281 -9.50 -25.90 1.01
C ASN A 281 -10.75 -26.60 0.45
N ILE A 282 -11.84 -25.86 0.20
CA ILE A 282 -13.02 -26.40 -0.48
C ILE A 282 -12.64 -26.85 -1.90
N ARG A 283 -13.03 -28.09 -2.22
CA ARG A 283 -12.90 -28.68 -3.55
C ARG A 283 -14.29 -28.96 -4.12
N PHE A 284 -14.44 -28.66 -5.40
CA PHE A 284 -15.65 -28.97 -6.15
C PHE A 284 -15.38 -30.17 -7.04
N GLU A 285 -16.32 -31.10 -7.06
CA GLU A 285 -16.36 -32.21 -8.01
C GLU A 285 -17.40 -31.90 -9.08
N ALA A 286 -17.21 -32.40 -10.31
CA ALA A 286 -18.19 -32.25 -11.38
C ALA A 286 -19.14 -33.46 -11.38
N ASP A 287 -20.45 -33.22 -11.40
CA ASP A 287 -21.45 -34.27 -11.62
C ASP A 287 -21.43 -34.76 -13.08
N ALA A 288 -22.28 -35.75 -13.40
CA ALA A 288 -22.39 -36.30 -14.76
C ALA A 288 -22.81 -35.28 -15.83
N ARG A 289 -23.31 -34.10 -15.42
CA ARG A 289 -23.71 -32.99 -16.30
C ARG A 289 -22.69 -31.84 -16.29
N GLY A 290 -21.57 -31.99 -15.57
CA GLY A 290 -20.51 -30.99 -15.45
C GLY A 290 -20.75 -29.93 -14.37
N TYR A 291 -21.80 -30.06 -13.57
CA TYR A 291 -22.15 -29.10 -12.51
C TYR A 291 -21.38 -29.36 -11.21
N ALA A 292 -21.09 -28.29 -10.49
CA ALA A 292 -20.35 -28.32 -9.25
C ALA A 292 -21.14 -29.01 -8.13
N THR A 293 -20.56 -30.05 -7.54
CA THR A 293 -21.06 -30.71 -6.35
C THR A 293 -20.08 -30.55 -5.19
N LEU A 294 -20.63 -30.32 -4.01
CA LEU A 294 -19.90 -30.21 -2.74
C LEU A 294 -20.31 -31.34 -1.80
N ASN A 295 -19.36 -32.24 -1.53
CA ASN A 295 -19.52 -33.20 -0.45
C ASN A 295 -19.46 -32.46 0.90
N SER A 296 -20.19 -32.97 1.91
CA SER A 296 -20.13 -32.40 3.25
C SER A 296 -18.73 -32.58 3.82
N SER A 297 -17.94 -31.51 3.82
CA SER A 297 -16.56 -31.51 4.28
C SER A 297 -16.42 -30.87 5.66
N THR A 298 -15.31 -31.16 6.34
CA THR A 298 -14.96 -30.56 7.64
C THR A 298 -14.85 -29.03 7.52
N GLU A 299 -14.34 -28.54 6.39
CA GLU A 299 -14.20 -27.11 6.08
C GLU A 299 -15.57 -26.41 6.05
N MET A 300 -16.61 -27.04 5.48
CA MET A 300 -17.97 -26.49 5.46
C MET A 300 -18.55 -26.31 6.87
N HIS A 301 -18.25 -27.23 7.78
CA HIS A 301 -18.66 -27.10 9.19
C HIS A 301 -17.95 -25.92 9.87
N TRP A 302 -16.64 -25.78 9.67
CA TRP A 302 -15.89 -24.65 10.21
C TRP A 302 -16.38 -23.32 9.65
N LEU A 303 -16.61 -23.22 8.35
CA LEU A 303 -17.15 -22.02 7.72
C LEU A 303 -18.53 -21.64 8.26
N SER A 304 -19.42 -22.62 8.40
CA SER A 304 -20.74 -22.39 8.98
C SER A 304 -20.65 -21.86 10.42
N LYS A 305 -19.78 -22.46 11.24
CA LYS A 305 -19.53 -22.03 12.62
C LYS A 305 -18.96 -20.61 12.68
N LEU A 306 -17.91 -20.32 11.92
CA LEU A 306 -17.13 -19.08 12.02
C LEU A 306 -17.83 -17.89 11.38
N LEU A 307 -18.53 -18.09 10.25
CA LEU A 307 -19.29 -17.04 9.57
C LEU A 307 -20.71 -16.90 10.13
N GLY A 308 -21.18 -17.85 10.95
CA GLY A 308 -22.55 -17.86 11.47
C GLY A 308 -23.62 -18.09 10.40
N VAL A 309 -23.25 -18.73 9.28
CA VAL A 309 -24.14 -18.99 8.13
C VAL A 309 -24.51 -20.47 8.09
N HIS A 310 -25.77 -20.80 7.83
CA HIS A 310 -26.21 -22.19 7.73
C HIS A 310 -25.52 -22.92 6.57
N VAL A 311 -25.00 -24.14 6.82
CA VAL A 311 -24.25 -24.96 5.82
C VAL A 311 -24.97 -25.06 4.48
N GLN A 312 -26.30 -25.25 4.47
CA GLN A 312 -27.06 -25.40 3.24
C GLN A 312 -27.07 -24.13 2.38
N VAL A 313 -27.16 -22.96 3.01
CA VAL A 313 -27.14 -21.65 2.32
C VAL A 313 -25.76 -21.42 1.72
N LEU A 314 -24.70 -21.72 2.47
CA LEU A 314 -23.33 -21.60 1.98
C LEU A 314 -23.06 -22.56 0.80
N ARG A 315 -23.54 -23.80 0.90
CA ARG A 315 -23.42 -24.80 -0.17
C ARG A 315 -24.10 -24.31 -1.45
N GLU A 316 -25.35 -23.86 -1.33
CA GLU A 316 -26.13 -23.35 -2.46
C GLU A 316 -25.46 -22.13 -3.09
N GLY A 317 -25.04 -21.15 -2.27
CA GLY A 317 -24.38 -19.93 -2.74
C GLY A 317 -23.02 -20.17 -3.42
N LEU A 318 -22.34 -21.28 -3.13
CA LEU A 318 -21.08 -21.67 -3.80
C LEU A 318 -21.29 -22.51 -5.06
N THR A 319 -22.47 -23.10 -5.25
CA THR A 319 -22.75 -24.05 -6.35
C THR A 319 -23.82 -23.57 -7.32
N HIS A 320 -24.57 -22.53 -6.97
CA HIS A 320 -25.65 -21.98 -7.77
C HIS A 320 -25.51 -20.46 -7.88
N ARG A 321 -25.95 -19.90 -9.01
CA ARG A 321 -26.18 -18.47 -9.17
C ARG A 321 -27.67 -18.20 -9.27
N LYS A 322 -28.11 -17.14 -8.61
CA LYS A 322 -29.48 -16.63 -8.74
C LYS A 322 -29.54 -15.71 -9.96
N ILE A 323 -30.47 -15.98 -10.87
CA ILE A 323 -30.76 -15.15 -12.04
C ILE A 323 -32.15 -14.56 -11.85
N GLU A 324 -32.23 -13.23 -11.77
CA GLU A 324 -33.49 -12.51 -11.63
C GLU A 324 -33.93 -12.00 -13.01
N ALA A 325 -35.07 -12.49 -13.50
CA ALA A 325 -35.63 -12.12 -14.80
C ALA A 325 -37.05 -11.58 -14.62
N ARG A 326 -37.16 -10.23 -14.52
CA ARG A 326 -38.39 -9.43 -14.37
C ARG A 326 -39.33 -9.81 -13.21
N ALA A 327 -39.88 -11.01 -13.19
CA ALA A 327 -40.83 -11.53 -12.20
C ALA A 327 -40.50 -12.94 -11.68
N GLU A 328 -39.47 -13.62 -12.23
CA GLU A 328 -39.06 -14.96 -11.80
C GLU A 328 -37.63 -14.96 -11.30
N GLU A 329 -37.41 -15.70 -10.22
CA GLU A 329 -36.09 -15.96 -9.65
C GLU A 329 -35.73 -17.42 -9.95
N VAL A 330 -34.70 -17.64 -10.76
CA VAL A 330 -34.25 -18.98 -11.12
C VAL A 330 -32.85 -19.21 -10.58
N LEU A 331 -32.68 -20.31 -9.84
CA LEU A 331 -31.38 -20.78 -9.39
C LEU A 331 -30.78 -21.68 -10.49
N SER A 332 -29.69 -21.23 -11.08
CA SER A 332 -28.93 -21.97 -12.08
C SER A 332 -27.70 -22.61 -11.42
N PRO A 333 -27.46 -23.92 -11.59
CA PRO A 333 -26.24 -24.55 -11.11
C PRO A 333 -25.01 -23.98 -11.85
N LEU A 334 -23.88 -23.93 -11.16
CA LEU A 334 -22.57 -23.54 -11.68
C LEU A 334 -21.81 -24.77 -12.16
N THR A 335 -20.93 -24.59 -13.15
CA THR A 335 -19.92 -25.61 -13.47
C THR A 335 -18.86 -25.66 -12.36
N ALA A 336 -18.09 -26.75 -12.27
CA ALA A 336 -17.01 -26.87 -11.28
C ALA A 336 -16.01 -25.71 -11.35
N GLU A 337 -15.71 -25.23 -12.57
CA GLU A 337 -14.82 -24.08 -12.79
C GLU A 337 -15.44 -22.77 -12.28
N HIS A 338 -16.69 -22.49 -12.63
CA HIS A 338 -17.39 -21.29 -12.13
C HIS A 338 -17.56 -21.30 -10.60
N ALA A 339 -17.73 -22.47 -9.99
CA ALA A 339 -17.80 -22.60 -8.53
C ALA A 339 -16.45 -22.29 -7.86
N ILE A 340 -15.32 -22.64 -8.49
CA ILE A 340 -13.98 -22.23 -8.04
C ILE A 340 -13.85 -20.70 -8.10
N TYR A 341 -14.25 -20.07 -9.21
CA TYR A 341 -14.26 -18.61 -9.31
C TYR A 341 -15.15 -17.95 -8.27
N ALA A 342 -16.34 -18.52 -7.99
CA ALA A 342 -17.26 -18.02 -6.97
C ALA A 342 -16.65 -18.10 -5.56
N ARG A 343 -16.02 -19.23 -5.21
CA ARG A 343 -15.29 -19.42 -3.95
C ARG A 343 -14.16 -18.39 -3.80
N ASP A 344 -13.37 -18.20 -4.84
CA ASP A 344 -12.23 -17.28 -4.83
C ASP A 344 -12.71 -15.83 -4.75
N ALA A 345 -13.78 -15.48 -5.48
CA ALA A 345 -14.42 -14.17 -5.40
C ALA A 345 -14.95 -13.90 -3.98
N LEU A 346 -15.58 -14.88 -3.34
CA LEU A 346 -16.06 -14.76 -1.96
C LEU A 346 -14.89 -14.56 -0.97
N ALA A 347 -13.82 -15.36 -1.09
CA ALA A 347 -12.63 -15.21 -0.25
C ALA A 347 -11.99 -13.81 -0.39
N LYS A 348 -11.83 -13.33 -1.62
CA LYS A 348 -11.35 -11.97 -1.92
C LYS A 348 -12.27 -10.89 -1.35
N ALA A 349 -13.59 -11.07 -1.46
CA ALA A 349 -14.57 -10.11 -0.99
C ALA A 349 -14.61 -10.04 0.55
N ILE A 350 -14.57 -11.18 1.23
CA ILE A 350 -14.48 -11.26 2.69
C ILE A 350 -13.21 -10.54 3.16
N TYR A 351 -12.04 -10.94 2.66
CA TYR A 351 -10.78 -10.35 3.07
C TYR A 351 -10.72 -8.83 2.80
N GLY A 352 -11.13 -8.41 1.61
CA GLY A 352 -11.14 -6.99 1.25
C GLY A 352 -12.08 -6.15 2.11
N ARG A 353 -13.25 -6.69 2.49
CA ARG A 353 -14.18 -6.01 3.41
C ARG A 353 -13.67 -6.01 4.85
N THR A 354 -13.00 -7.07 5.29
CA THR A 354 -12.34 -7.12 6.60
C THR A 354 -11.23 -6.08 6.71
N PHE A 355 -10.42 -5.94 5.66
CA PHE A 355 -9.39 -4.90 5.62
C PHE A 355 -9.98 -3.49 5.68
N ALA A 356 -11.03 -3.21 4.88
CA ALA A 356 -11.73 -1.93 4.95
C ALA A 356 -12.36 -1.67 6.32
N TRP A 357 -12.92 -2.70 6.97
CA TRP A 357 -13.43 -2.61 8.33
C TRP A 357 -12.34 -2.28 9.35
N LEU A 358 -11.15 -2.91 9.24
CA LEU A 358 -10.00 -2.60 10.09
C LEU A 358 -9.54 -1.15 9.95
N VAL A 359 -9.48 -0.64 8.71
CA VAL A 359 -9.14 0.76 8.44
C VAL A 359 -10.20 1.68 9.06
N ASN A 360 -11.49 1.37 8.90
CA ASN A 360 -12.58 2.15 9.51
C ASN A 360 -12.53 2.13 11.04
N LYS A 361 -12.26 0.98 11.66
CA LYS A 361 -12.08 0.86 13.12
C LYS A 361 -10.90 1.66 13.63
N THR A 362 -9.79 1.64 12.89
CA THR A 362 -8.62 2.48 13.20
C THR A 362 -8.99 3.96 13.11
N ASN A 363 -9.73 4.37 12.07
CA ASN A 363 -10.22 5.74 11.91
C ASN A 363 -11.18 6.17 13.03
N GLU A 364 -12.06 5.29 13.51
CA GLU A 364 -12.92 5.57 14.68
C GLU A 364 -12.09 5.89 15.93
N SER A 365 -10.97 5.19 16.14
CA SER A 365 -10.06 5.44 17.26
C SER A 365 -9.20 6.70 17.07
N LEU A 366 -8.94 7.11 15.82
CA LEU A 366 -8.17 8.32 15.48
C LEU A 366 -9.03 9.58 15.35
N ALA A 367 -10.36 9.42 15.27
CA ALA A 367 -11.29 10.50 15.01
C ALA A 367 -11.23 11.55 16.10
N ASN A 368 -10.96 12.80 15.69
CA ASN A 368 -11.11 13.94 16.58
C ASN A 368 -12.60 14.21 16.82
N LYS A 369 -12.98 14.38 18.09
CA LYS A 369 -14.35 14.67 18.53
C LYS A 369 -14.72 16.15 18.46
N ASP A 370 -13.74 17.04 18.31
CA ASP A 370 -13.94 18.46 18.12
C ASP A 370 -14.26 18.78 16.64
N SER A 371 -15.23 19.67 16.40
CA SER A 371 -15.70 20.10 15.08
C SER A 371 -15.07 21.41 14.60
N THR A 372 -14.15 22.00 15.37
CA THR A 372 -13.39 23.20 14.98
C THR A 372 -12.61 23.02 13.67
N ARG A 373 -12.30 24.15 13.01
CA ARG A 373 -11.49 24.16 11.78
C ARG A 373 -10.08 23.65 12.07
N LYS A 374 -9.59 22.78 11.19
CA LYS A 374 -8.28 22.12 11.30
C LYS A 374 -7.51 22.26 10.01
N THR A 375 -6.19 22.19 10.12
CA THR A 375 -5.28 21.95 9.00
C THR A 375 -4.80 20.51 9.05
N VAL A 376 -4.35 19.97 7.93
CA VAL A 376 -3.82 18.61 7.85
C VAL A 376 -2.45 18.56 7.22
N ILE A 377 -1.63 17.63 7.71
CA ILE A 377 -0.45 17.14 6.98
C ILE A 377 -0.75 15.71 6.56
N GLY A 378 -1.00 15.52 5.27
CA GLY A 378 -1.14 14.21 4.65
C GLY A 378 0.22 13.58 4.36
N LEU A 379 0.35 12.28 4.60
CA LEU A 379 1.46 11.44 4.18
C LEU A 379 0.93 10.44 3.16
N LEU A 380 1.42 10.51 1.94
CA LEU A 380 1.04 9.59 0.88
C LEU A 380 2.16 8.55 0.69
N ASP A 381 1.93 7.34 1.22
CA ASP A 381 2.78 6.15 1.08
C ASP A 381 2.08 5.16 0.15
N ILE A 382 2.40 5.26 -1.14
CA ILE A 382 1.88 4.38 -2.19
C ILE A 382 2.90 3.29 -2.52
N TYR A 383 2.45 2.14 -3.00
CA TYR A 383 3.34 1.12 -3.54
C TYR A 383 4.18 1.68 -4.70
N GLY A 384 5.41 1.17 -4.87
CA GLY A 384 6.29 1.64 -5.94
C GLY A 384 5.99 0.99 -7.28
N PHE A 385 6.61 1.51 -8.36
CA PHE A 385 6.65 0.82 -9.64
C PHE A 385 7.16 -0.63 -9.50
N GLU A 386 6.55 -1.55 -10.23
CA GLU A 386 6.88 -2.97 -10.24
C GLU A 386 7.07 -3.49 -11.66
N VAL A 387 8.19 -4.16 -11.87
CA VAL A 387 8.51 -4.86 -13.10
C VAL A 387 9.10 -6.21 -12.73
N PHE A 388 8.37 -7.27 -13.07
CA PHE A 388 8.75 -8.67 -12.91
C PHE A 388 8.88 -9.36 -14.28
N HIS A 389 9.30 -10.62 -14.29
CA HIS A 389 9.34 -11.43 -15.52
C HIS A 389 7.94 -11.66 -16.10
N VAL A 390 6.94 -11.83 -15.24
CA VAL A 390 5.52 -11.89 -15.61
C VAL A 390 4.78 -10.85 -14.79
N ASN A 391 4.17 -9.88 -15.47
CA ASN A 391 3.37 -8.82 -14.85
C ASN A 391 1.91 -9.11 -15.16
N SER A 392 1.06 -9.14 -14.12
CA SER A 392 -0.38 -9.35 -14.27
C SER A 392 -1.14 -8.04 -14.10
N PHE A 393 -2.48 -8.12 -14.06
CA PHE A 393 -3.36 -6.97 -13.88
C PHE A 393 -3.02 -6.14 -12.64
N GLU A 394 -2.48 -6.77 -11.59
CA GLU A 394 -2.06 -6.12 -10.36
C GLU A 394 -0.90 -5.14 -10.60
N GLN A 395 0.15 -5.57 -11.30
CA GLN A 395 1.26 -4.69 -11.67
C GLN A 395 0.80 -3.58 -12.61
N PHE A 396 -0.15 -3.86 -13.51
CA PHE A 396 -0.75 -2.84 -14.36
C PHE A 396 -1.43 -1.74 -13.53
N CYS A 397 -2.30 -2.09 -12.57
CA CYS A 397 -2.92 -1.13 -11.66
C CYS A 397 -1.89 -0.34 -10.84
N ILE A 398 -0.87 -1.04 -10.34
CA ILE A 398 0.21 -0.44 -9.54
C ILE A 398 0.99 0.60 -10.34
N ASN A 399 1.43 0.24 -11.53
CA ASN A 399 2.21 1.10 -12.41
C ASN A 399 1.38 2.27 -12.95
N TYR A 400 0.11 2.03 -13.29
CA TYR A 400 -0.80 3.09 -13.69
C TYR A 400 -1.01 4.13 -12.58
N CYS A 401 -1.20 3.69 -11.33
CA CYS A 401 -1.32 4.61 -10.20
C CYS A 401 -0.03 5.45 -10.01
N ASN A 402 1.14 4.84 -10.18
CA ASN A 402 2.41 5.56 -10.12
C ASN A 402 2.56 6.55 -11.29
N GLU A 403 2.11 6.19 -12.49
CA GLU A 403 2.11 7.06 -13.67
C GLU A 403 1.29 8.34 -13.44
N LYS A 404 0.11 8.20 -12.83
CA LYS A 404 -0.75 9.35 -12.45
C LYS A 404 -0.08 10.25 -11.41
N LEU A 405 0.64 9.68 -10.46
CA LEU A 405 1.36 10.45 -9.44
C LEU A 405 2.60 11.14 -10.02
N GLN A 406 3.30 10.49 -10.94
CA GLN A 406 4.41 11.08 -11.68
C GLN A 406 3.94 12.25 -12.55
N GLN A 407 2.78 12.11 -13.21
CA GLN A 407 2.17 13.20 -13.96
C GLN A 407 1.83 14.39 -13.07
N LEU A 408 1.26 14.15 -11.89
CA LEU A 408 0.97 15.21 -10.92
C LEU A 408 2.25 15.91 -10.44
N PHE A 409 3.29 15.13 -10.14
CA PHE A 409 4.59 15.66 -9.74
C PHE A 409 5.17 16.58 -10.81
N ILE A 410 5.28 16.11 -12.05
CA ILE A 410 5.80 16.90 -13.18
C ILE A 410 4.97 18.17 -13.40
N GLN A 411 3.65 18.07 -13.29
CA GLN A 411 2.77 19.21 -13.45
C GLN A 411 3.04 20.29 -12.40
N LEU A 412 3.27 19.91 -11.14
CA LEU A 412 3.45 20.83 -10.02
C LEU A 412 4.89 21.33 -9.85
N THR A 413 5.90 20.58 -10.27
CA THR A 413 7.32 20.96 -10.05
C THR A 413 8.02 21.52 -11.27
N LEU A 414 7.53 21.20 -12.47
CA LEU A 414 8.14 21.66 -13.71
C LEU A 414 7.17 22.54 -14.47
N LYS A 415 6.01 21.99 -14.84
CA LYS A 415 5.11 22.69 -15.76
C LYS A 415 4.60 24.02 -15.18
N SER A 416 4.07 24.01 -13.95
CA SER A 416 3.55 25.24 -13.31
C SER A 416 4.63 26.27 -13.06
N GLU A 417 5.83 25.85 -12.67
CA GLU A 417 6.97 26.76 -12.45
C GLU A 417 7.36 27.48 -13.75
N GLN A 418 7.50 26.75 -14.85
CA GLN A 418 7.82 27.38 -16.15
C GLN A 418 6.70 28.33 -16.62
N GLU A 419 5.43 27.96 -16.41
CA GLU A 419 4.27 28.81 -16.72
C GLU A 419 4.25 30.09 -15.86
N GLU A 420 4.68 30.02 -14.60
CA GLU A 420 4.80 31.16 -13.69
C GLU A 420 5.92 32.12 -14.12
N TYR A 421 7.10 31.61 -14.47
CA TYR A 421 8.20 32.44 -15.00
C TYR A 421 7.77 33.19 -16.27
N GLU A 422 7.09 32.50 -17.20
CA GLU A 422 6.58 33.11 -18.43
C GLU A 422 5.51 34.18 -18.13
N ALA A 423 4.60 33.90 -17.20
CA ALA A 423 3.54 34.83 -16.79
C ALA A 423 4.08 36.09 -16.10
N GLU A 424 5.13 35.97 -15.28
CA GLU A 424 5.82 37.08 -14.62
C GLU A 424 6.78 37.84 -15.57
N GLY A 425 6.92 37.38 -16.82
CA GLY A 425 7.78 38.00 -17.82
C GLY A 425 9.28 37.84 -17.52
N ILE A 426 9.65 36.79 -16.77
CA ILE A 426 11.02 36.43 -16.48
C ILE A 426 11.57 35.59 -17.64
N GLU A 427 12.75 35.93 -18.14
CA GLU A 427 13.41 35.15 -19.19
C GLU A 427 13.70 33.74 -18.68
N TRP A 428 13.11 32.73 -19.33
CA TRP A 428 13.22 31.33 -18.94
C TRP A 428 13.61 30.46 -20.13
N GLU A 429 14.62 29.61 -19.93
CA GLU A 429 14.98 28.57 -20.89
C GLU A 429 14.15 27.32 -20.60
N ALA A 430 13.25 26.95 -21.51
CA ALA A 430 12.38 25.80 -21.33
C ALA A 430 13.18 24.50 -21.18
N VAL A 431 13.00 23.82 -20.04
CA VAL A 431 13.58 22.52 -19.76
C VAL A 431 12.71 21.44 -20.40
N PRO A 432 13.24 20.60 -21.31
CA PRO A 432 12.47 19.52 -21.90
C PRO A 432 12.21 18.43 -20.86
N PHE A 433 10.98 17.94 -20.79
CA PHE A 433 10.60 16.82 -19.92
C PHE A 433 9.63 15.88 -20.64
N PHE A 434 9.59 14.62 -20.20
CA PHE A 434 8.61 13.65 -20.70
C PHE A 434 7.26 13.91 -20.06
N ASN A 435 6.20 14.09 -20.86
CA ASN A 435 4.85 14.31 -20.36
C ASN A 435 4.11 12.97 -20.25
N ASN A 436 4.05 12.43 -19.04
CA ASN A 436 3.40 11.17 -18.70
C ASN A 436 1.89 11.15 -19.01
N LYS A 437 1.26 12.29 -19.33
CA LYS A 437 -0.14 12.37 -19.73
C LYS A 437 -0.48 11.44 -20.90
N ILE A 438 0.43 11.27 -21.87
CA ILE A 438 0.19 10.36 -23.00
C ILE A 438 0.02 8.89 -22.56
N ILE A 439 0.77 8.47 -21.53
CA ILE A 439 0.66 7.12 -20.97
C ILE A 439 -0.59 7.01 -20.08
N CYS A 440 -0.91 8.06 -19.32
CA CYS A 440 -2.14 8.11 -18.53
C CYS A 440 -3.38 7.98 -19.43
N ASP A 441 -3.43 8.74 -20.52
CA ASP A 441 -4.54 8.75 -21.48
C ASP A 441 -4.66 7.38 -22.18
N LEU A 442 -3.55 6.74 -22.56
CA LEU A 442 -3.54 5.36 -23.09
C LEU A 442 -4.27 4.36 -22.17
N VAL A 443 -4.19 4.56 -20.85
CA VAL A 443 -4.82 3.66 -19.87
C VAL A 443 -6.27 4.05 -19.57
N GLU A 444 -6.53 5.34 -19.32
CA GLU A 444 -7.78 5.80 -18.70
C GLU A 444 -8.78 6.47 -19.66
N GLU A 445 -8.38 6.76 -20.91
CA GLU A 445 -9.24 7.48 -21.84
C GLU A 445 -10.57 6.73 -22.05
N LYS A 446 -11.68 7.44 -21.87
CA LYS A 446 -13.01 6.85 -22.02
C LYS A 446 -13.20 6.32 -23.44
N HIS A 447 -13.77 5.12 -23.57
CA HIS A 447 -14.06 4.44 -24.84
C HIS A 447 -12.84 3.96 -25.65
N ARG A 448 -11.62 4.34 -25.28
CA ARG A 448 -10.42 4.03 -26.05
C ARG A 448 -9.28 3.43 -25.23
N GLY A 449 -9.10 3.86 -23.99
CA GLY A 449 -8.02 3.41 -23.13
C GLY A 449 -8.17 1.95 -22.72
N ILE A 450 -7.05 1.36 -22.28
CA ILE A 450 -6.94 -0.07 -21.94
C ILE A 450 -8.04 -0.52 -20.97
N ILE A 451 -8.34 0.27 -19.93
CA ILE A 451 -9.39 -0.07 -18.95
C ILE A 451 -10.78 -0.10 -19.60
N SER A 452 -11.07 0.84 -20.50
CA SER A 452 -12.34 0.86 -21.21
C SER A 452 -12.52 -0.36 -22.12
N VAL A 453 -11.44 -0.79 -22.79
CA VAL A 453 -11.46 -2.01 -23.63
C VAL A 453 -11.66 -3.26 -22.77
N LEU A 454 -11.02 -3.31 -21.59
CA LEU A 454 -11.17 -4.41 -20.65
C LEU A 454 -12.61 -4.52 -20.13
N ASP A 455 -13.21 -3.39 -19.73
CA ASP A 455 -14.61 -3.34 -19.27
C ASP A 455 -15.59 -3.79 -20.38
N GLU A 456 -15.37 -3.36 -21.62
CA GLU A 456 -16.17 -3.80 -22.76
C GLU A 456 -16.09 -5.31 -23.00
N GLU A 457 -14.89 -5.90 -22.89
CA GLU A 457 -14.71 -7.35 -23.02
C GLU A 457 -15.36 -8.13 -21.87
N CYS A 458 -15.29 -7.60 -20.64
CA CYS A 458 -15.90 -8.24 -19.47
C CYS A 458 -17.43 -8.24 -19.52
N LEU A 459 -18.04 -7.26 -20.20
CA LEU A 459 -19.49 -7.11 -20.30
C LEU A 459 -20.08 -7.76 -21.56
N ARG A 460 -19.25 -8.22 -22.50
CA ARG A 460 -19.73 -8.71 -23.79
C ARG A 460 -20.48 -10.05 -23.65
N PRO A 461 -21.59 -10.25 -24.37
CA PRO A 461 -22.21 -11.57 -24.48
C PRO A 461 -21.37 -12.48 -25.39
N GLY A 462 -21.03 -13.69 -24.90
CA GLY A 462 -20.28 -14.70 -25.67
C GLY A 462 -19.04 -15.21 -24.92
N GLU A 463 -18.20 -15.99 -25.60
CA GLU A 463 -16.91 -16.43 -25.06
C GLU A 463 -15.91 -15.27 -25.16
N ALA A 464 -15.73 -14.54 -24.06
CA ALA A 464 -14.61 -13.63 -23.87
C ALA A 464 -13.42 -14.40 -23.32
N SER A 465 -12.22 -14.09 -23.81
CA SER A 465 -10.97 -14.68 -23.33
C SER A 465 -9.87 -13.63 -23.32
N ASP A 466 -8.76 -13.94 -22.63
CA ASP A 466 -7.58 -13.06 -22.62
C ASP A 466 -7.06 -12.78 -24.05
N LEU A 467 -7.19 -13.75 -24.96
CA LEU A 467 -6.80 -13.59 -26.37
C LEU A 467 -7.72 -12.62 -27.12
N THR A 468 -9.04 -12.71 -26.93
CA THR A 468 -9.98 -11.79 -27.59
C THR A 468 -9.84 -10.37 -27.05
N PHE A 469 -9.44 -10.23 -25.79
CA PHE A 469 -9.08 -8.94 -25.21
C PHE A 469 -7.81 -8.37 -25.86
N LEU A 470 -6.77 -9.17 -26.00
CA LEU A 470 -5.52 -8.76 -26.66
C LEU A 470 -5.77 -8.31 -28.11
N GLU A 471 -6.51 -9.09 -28.89
CA GLU A 471 -6.87 -8.74 -30.28
C GLU A 471 -7.57 -7.37 -30.37
N LYS A 472 -8.49 -7.08 -29.44
CA LYS A 472 -9.17 -5.78 -29.39
C LYS A 472 -8.25 -4.64 -28.96
N LEU A 473 -7.29 -4.89 -28.08
CA LEU A 473 -6.29 -3.89 -27.72
C LEU A 473 -5.44 -3.54 -28.95
N GLU A 474 -4.95 -4.54 -29.68
CA GLU A 474 -4.18 -4.34 -30.91
C GLU A 474 -4.99 -3.56 -31.97
N GLU A 475 -6.27 -3.90 -32.14
CA GLU A 475 -7.17 -3.19 -33.08
C GLU A 475 -7.35 -1.70 -32.70
N LYS A 476 -7.60 -1.40 -31.43
CA LYS A 476 -7.91 -0.03 -30.98
C LYS A 476 -6.67 0.84 -30.70
N LEU A 477 -5.57 0.21 -30.27
CA LEU A 477 -4.39 0.90 -29.71
C LEU A 477 -3.08 0.62 -30.46
N GLY A 478 -3.04 -0.29 -31.45
CA GLY A 478 -1.82 -0.70 -32.15
C GLY A 478 -1.02 0.39 -32.88
N GLY A 479 -1.58 1.60 -33.03
CA GLY A 479 -0.87 2.77 -33.59
C GLY A 479 -0.33 3.75 -32.55
N HIS A 480 -0.51 3.49 -31.25
CA HIS A 480 -0.10 4.39 -30.19
C HIS A 480 1.42 4.25 -29.92
N PRO A 481 2.19 5.36 -29.79
CA PRO A 481 3.66 5.31 -29.68
C PRO A 481 4.21 4.55 -28.46
N HIS A 482 3.37 4.34 -27.45
CA HIS A 482 3.71 3.64 -26.21
C HIS A 482 2.93 2.33 -26.00
N PHE A 483 2.28 1.81 -27.03
CA PHE A 483 1.64 0.49 -27.04
C PHE A 483 2.32 -0.37 -28.11
N VAL A 484 2.80 -1.55 -27.71
CA VAL A 484 3.56 -2.47 -28.58
C VAL A 484 3.01 -3.86 -28.46
#